data_AF-A0A0D5ZDH8-F1
#
_entry.id   AF-A0A0D5ZDH8-F1
#
_cell.length_a   1.000
_cell.length_b   1.000
_cell.length_c   1.000
_cell.angle_alpha   90.00
_cell.angle_beta   90.00
_cell.angle_gamma   90.00
#
_symmetry.space_group_name_H-M   'P 1'
#
loop_
_entity.id
_entity.type
_entity.pdbx_description
1 polymer ?
#
loop_
_entity_poly.entity_id
_entity_poly.type
_entity_poly.pdbx_seq_one_letter_code
_entity_poly.pdbx_strand_id
1 'polypeptide(L)'
;MKKFVKKRRDEGKINRLYDWMSIGNDFAVGIEFLVGSVEFFPSYNPTVGIYLFIIGSTQLLIRPVISTSRKIHLHKLKKRRIKF
;
A
#
# COMPACT_ATOMS: atom_id res chain seq x y z
N MET A 1 -27.75 -20.59 -2.47
CA MET A 1 -27.46 -19.21 -2.98
C MET A 1 -26.98 -18.20 -1.93
N LYS A 2 -27.61 -18.06 -0.76
CA LYS A 2 -27.27 -17.00 0.23
C LYS A 2 -25.81 -16.99 0.75
N LYS A 3 -25.18 -18.16 0.91
CA LYS A 3 -23.76 -18.29 1.32
C LYS A 3 -22.76 -17.73 0.28
N PHE A 4 -23.05 -17.86 -1.02
CA PHE A 4 -22.20 -17.31 -2.08
C PHE A 4 -22.25 -15.78 -2.16
N VAL A 5 -23.43 -15.19 -1.93
CA VAL A 5 -23.61 -13.73 -1.91
C VAL A 5 -22.95 -13.09 -0.69
N LYS A 6 -23.01 -13.73 0.48
CA LYS A 6 -22.34 -13.25 1.70
C LYS A 6 -20.82 -13.23 1.54
N LYS A 7 -20.24 -14.33 1.02
CA LYS A 7 -18.80 -14.45 0.77
C LYS A 7 -18.24 -13.36 -0.16
N ARG A 8 -18.99 -13.01 -1.21
CA ARG A 8 -18.66 -11.90 -2.14
C ARG A 8 -18.65 -10.53 -1.47
N ARG A 9 -19.50 -10.31 -0.44
CA ARG A 9 -19.61 -9.04 0.28
C ARG A 9 -18.46 -8.85 1.27
N ASP A 10 -18.01 -9.93 1.90
CA ASP A 10 -16.89 -9.92 2.84
C ASP A 10 -15.54 -9.74 2.11
N GLU A 11 -15.38 -10.38 0.94
CA GLU A 11 -14.24 -10.15 0.03
C GLU A 11 -14.13 -8.68 -0.43
N GLY A 12 -15.28 -8.03 -0.66
CA GLY A 12 -15.33 -6.61 -1.04
C GLY A 12 -14.90 -5.65 0.07
N LYS A 13 -15.17 -5.98 1.35
CA LYS A 13 -14.75 -5.16 2.50
C LYS A 13 -13.24 -5.25 2.74
N ILE A 14 -12.68 -6.46 2.63
CA ILE A 14 -11.24 -6.69 2.80
C ILE A 14 -10.46 -5.95 1.71
N ASN A 15 -10.87 -6.04 0.45
CA ASN A 15 -10.22 -5.31 -0.64
C ASN A 15 -10.27 -3.80 -0.43
N ARG A 16 -11.39 -3.26 0.04
CA ARG A 16 -11.54 -1.82 0.29
C ARG A 16 -10.61 -1.35 1.42
N LEU A 17 -10.40 -2.16 2.46
CA LEU A 17 -9.44 -1.86 3.52
C LEU A 17 -8.01 -1.81 2.99
N TYR A 18 -7.59 -2.77 2.16
CA TYR A 18 -6.27 -2.76 1.52
C TYR A 18 -6.07 -1.55 0.61
N ASP A 19 -7.09 -1.15 -0.15
CA ASP A 19 -7.02 0.03 -1.00
C ASP A 19 -6.87 1.32 -0.15
N TRP A 20 -7.61 1.47 0.95
CA TRP A 20 -7.47 2.61 1.86
C TRP A 20 -6.12 2.65 2.58
N MET A 21 -5.58 1.49 3.02
CA MET A 21 -4.24 1.41 3.60
C MET A 21 -3.16 1.84 2.58
N SER A 22 -3.31 1.42 1.33
CA SER A 22 -2.40 1.82 0.25
C SER A 22 -2.46 3.33 -0.04
N ILE A 23 -3.66 3.92 0.02
CA ILE A 23 -3.84 5.38 -0.12
C ILE A 23 -3.20 6.12 1.06
N GLY A 24 -3.48 5.69 2.29
CA GLY A 24 -2.88 6.29 3.49
C GLY A 24 -1.35 6.25 3.48
N ASN A 25 -0.76 5.12 3.06
CA ASN A 25 0.69 4.99 2.90
C ASN A 25 1.27 6.00 1.91
N ASP A 26 0.59 6.27 0.79
CA ASP A 26 1.07 7.25 -0.19
C ASP A 26 1.07 8.67 0.35
N PHE A 27 0.05 9.03 1.11
CA PHE A 27 0.00 10.33 1.77
C PHE A 27 1.13 10.46 2.79
N ALA A 28 1.39 9.42 3.59
CA ALA A 28 2.50 9.40 4.53
C ALA A 28 3.85 9.59 3.82
N VAL A 29 4.13 8.81 2.77
CA VAL A 29 5.32 8.95 1.92
C VAL A 29 5.47 10.36 1.36
N GLY A 30 4.37 10.93 0.83
CA GLY A 30 4.39 12.28 0.27
C GLY A 30 4.74 13.35 1.31
N ILE A 31 4.20 13.23 2.52
CA ILE A 31 4.50 14.14 3.63
C ILE A 31 5.96 13.97 4.08
N GLU A 32 6.44 12.74 4.24
CA GLU A 32 7.81 12.46 4.66
C GLU A 32 8.84 13.01 3.69
N PHE A 33 8.65 12.82 2.38
CA PHE A 33 9.55 13.40 1.38
C PHE A 33 9.44 14.92 1.28
N LEU A 34 8.23 15.47 1.40
CA LEU A 34 8.05 16.93 1.38
C LEU A 34 8.77 17.58 2.56
N VAL A 35 8.53 17.09 3.79
CA VAL A 35 9.19 17.60 4.99
C VAL A 35 10.70 17.33 4.93
N GLY A 36 11.10 16.11 4.56
CA GLY A 36 12.51 15.73 4.44
C GLY A 36 13.25 16.59 3.42
N SER A 37 12.61 17.03 2.33
CA SER A 37 13.23 17.92 1.34
C SER A 37 13.60 19.28 1.91
N VAL A 38 12.83 19.81 2.88
CA VAL A 38 13.12 21.09 3.54
C VAL A 38 14.35 20.97 4.43
N GLU A 39 14.55 19.83 5.09
CA GLU A 39 15.72 19.60 5.95
C GLU A 39 17.05 19.54 5.18
N PHE A 40 17.03 19.42 3.85
CA PHE A 40 18.23 19.48 3.01
C PHE A 40 18.65 20.91 2.62
N PHE A 41 17.91 21.95 3.02
CA PHE A 41 18.37 23.33 2.83
C PHE A 41 19.60 23.64 3.71
N PRO A 42 20.51 24.53 3.28
CA PRO A 42 21.78 24.80 3.98
C PRO A 42 21.65 25.27 5.43
N SER A 43 20.48 25.80 5.81
CA SER A 43 20.20 26.33 7.15
C SER A 43 19.59 25.32 8.12
N TYR A 44 19.35 24.07 7.68
CA TYR A 44 18.64 23.03 8.44
C TYR A 44 19.55 21.84 8.78
N ASN A 45 18.99 20.85 9.49
CA ASN A 45 19.73 19.67 9.91
C ASN A 45 19.50 18.49 8.95
N PRO A 46 20.44 18.19 8.04
CA PRO A 46 20.25 17.15 7.04
C PRO A 46 20.09 15.75 7.64
N THR A 47 20.52 15.51 8.88
CA THR A 47 20.34 14.22 9.54
C THR A 47 18.86 13.86 9.66
N VAL A 48 17.98 14.82 9.97
CA VAL A 48 16.53 14.57 10.05
C VAL A 48 15.97 14.24 8.67
N GLY A 49 16.39 14.99 7.65
CA GLY A 49 16.03 14.73 6.25
C GLY A 49 16.43 13.34 5.78
N ILE A 50 17.61 12.85 6.17
CA ILE A 50 18.09 11.50 5.84
C ILE A 50 17.19 10.42 6.45
N TYR A 51 16.84 10.54 7.74
CA TYR A 51 15.95 9.55 8.37
C TYR A 51 14.56 9.55 7.74
N LEU A 52 13.99 10.73 7.45
CA LEU A 52 12.72 10.84 6.72
C LEU A 52 12.79 10.21 5.34
N PHE A 53 13.89 10.40 4.61
CA PHE A 53 14.12 9.76 3.31
C PHE A 53 14.21 8.24 3.40
N ILE A 54 14.90 7.69 4.41
CA ILE A 54 15.02 6.25 4.62
C ILE A 54 13.66 5.64 4.92
N ILE A 55 12.88 6.28 5.79
CA ILE A 55 11.54 5.81 6.16
C ILE A 55 10.61 5.89 4.96
N GLY A 56 10.55 7.03 4.27
CA GLY A 56 9.71 7.22 3.08
C GLY A 56 10.07 6.28 1.93
N SER A 57 11.37 6.04 1.72
CA SER A 57 11.84 5.06 0.72
C SER A 57 11.44 3.64 1.06
N THR A 58 11.44 3.29 2.36
CA THR A 58 10.97 1.97 2.82
C THR A 58 9.46 1.86 2.62
N GLN A 59 8.69 2.91 2.90
CA GLN A 59 7.25 2.96 2.70
C GLN A 59 6.83 2.88 1.21
N LEU A 60 7.65 3.38 0.28
CA LEU A 60 7.41 3.22 -1.16
C LEU A 60 7.32 1.75 -1.58
N LEU A 61 8.00 0.84 -0.89
CA LEU A 61 7.97 -0.59 -1.18
C LEU A 61 6.67 -1.27 -0.71
N ILE A 62 5.92 -0.66 0.20
CA ILE A 62 4.68 -1.23 0.75
C ILE A 62 3.61 -1.36 -0.35
N ARG A 63 3.48 -0.36 -1.24
CA ARG A 63 2.52 -0.38 -2.34
C ARG A 63 2.70 -1.51 -3.36
N PRO A 64 3.90 -1.73 -3.95
CA PRO A 64 4.10 -2.84 -4.86
C PRO A 64 3.89 -4.19 -4.17
N VAL A 65 4.16 -4.31 -2.86
CA VAL A 65 3.86 -5.52 -2.08
C VAL A 65 2.36 -5.75 -1.99
N ILE A 66 1.55 -4.73 -1.68
CA ILE A 66 0.09 -4.83 -1.65
C ILE A 66 -0.48 -5.18 -3.03
N SER A 67 -0.04 -4.48 -4.08
CA SER A 67 -0.49 -4.71 -5.47
C SER A 67 -0.14 -6.12 -5.96
N THR A 68 1.08 -6.59 -5.66
CA THR A 68 1.53 -7.94 -6.03
C THR A 68 0.74 -9.01 -5.28
N SER A 69 0.51 -8.82 -3.98
CA SER A 69 -0.32 -9.72 -3.16
C SER A 69 -1.74 -9.84 -3.71
N ARG A 70 -2.34 -8.70 -4.09
CA ARG A 70 -3.66 -8.66 -4.73
C ARG A 70 -3.68 -9.42 -6.06
N LYS A 71 -2.68 -9.21 -6.94
CA LYS A 71 -2.57 -9.92 -8.24
C LYS A 71 -2.44 -11.44 -8.03
N ILE A 72 -1.62 -11.89 -7.09
CA ILE A 72 -1.44 -13.32 -6.77
C ILE A 72 -2.74 -13.93 -6.24
N HIS A 73 -3.45 -13.23 -5.33
CA HIS A 73 -4.71 -13.72 -4.78
C HIS A 73 -5.79 -13.87 -5.86
N LEU A 74 -5.95 -12.87 -6.73
CA LEU A 74 -6.90 -12.91 -7.84
C LEU A 74 -6.54 -13.99 -8.88
N HIS A 75 -5.25 -14.19 -9.15
CA HIS A 75 -4.79 -15.24 -10.07
C HIS A 75 -5.09 -16.65 -9.53
N LYS A 76 -4.89 -16.89 -8.22
CA LYS A 76 -5.27 -18.17 -7.56
C LYS A 76 -6.77 -18.44 -7.63
N LEU A 77 -7.61 -17.42 -7.47
CA LEU A 77 -9.07 -17.56 -7.59
C LEU A 77 -9.50 -17.89 -9.03
N LYS A 78 -8.89 -17.25 -10.05
CA LYS A 78 -9.19 -17.53 -11.47
C LYS A 78 -8.80 -18.96 -11.85
N LYS A 79 -7.65 -19.47 -11.37
CA LYS A 79 -7.19 -20.84 -11.64
C LYS A 79 -8.12 -21.92 -11.08
N ARG A 80 -8.82 -21.66 -9.96
CA ARG A 80 -9.82 -22.60 -9.41
C ARG A 80 -11.12 -22.65 -10.22
N ARG A 81 -11.48 -21.59 -10.95
CA ARG A 81 -12.73 -21.53 -11.73
C ARG A 81 -12.66 -22.32 -13.04
N ILE A 82 -11.47 -22.47 -13.62
CA ILE A 82 -11.28 -23.16 -14.92
C ILE A 82 -11.24 -24.70 -14.77
N LYS A 83 -11.21 -25.21 -13.53
CA LYS A 83 -11.20 -26.66 -13.23
C LYS A 83 -12.58 -27.26 -12.90
N PHE A 84 -13.68 -26.53 -13.12
CA PHE A 84 -15.04 -27.03 -12.99
C PHE A 84 -15.77 -26.94 -14.32
#